data_AF-A0A8J6EF16-F1
#
_entry.id   AF-A0A8J6EF16-F1
#
_cell.length_a   1.000
_cell.length_b   1.000
_cell.length_c   1.000
_cell.angle_alpha   90.00
_cell.angle_beta   90.00
_cell.angle_gamma   90.00
#
_symmetry.space_group_name_H-M   'P 1'
#
loop_
_entity.id
_entity.type
_entity.pdbx_description
1 polymer ?
#
loop_
_entity_poly.entity_id
_entity_poly.type
_entity_poly.pdbx_seq_one_letter_code
_entity_poly.pdbx_strand_id
1 'polypeptide(L)'
;MSITLDSIVFVLGTIGNGLVIWIAGFRMKKTISATWFLNLAIADFLCCASLPLRITEWVYINSDIQGLLCILSIFLFGINMNVSVLLLTAMSIDRCISVVWPFWAKFHRISKLVKITVAIIWVFSLLFTGLLFYLYVFHFNDLKEWCVIYDFGQQPSRSTQIFQLTRLSIMFAIPFLVILFAIPFLVILISYVTIFLKLRQRRRPQRSQRSYRIITAVILCFFICWFPYYIWPLTMQYESDNTRLVILNNIIINLASLNSCINPIIYVFMGQDFKHGFLRSIPFRLEKALSEQPNDLCRK
;
A
#
# COMPACT_ATOMS: atom_id res chain seq x y z
N MET A 1 18.11 -8.53 11.81
CA MET A 1 17.71 -7.21 11.28
C MET A 1 16.23 -7.16 10.88
N SER A 2 15.67 -8.19 10.23
CA SER A 2 14.24 -8.22 9.86
C SER A 2 13.29 -8.15 11.06
N ILE A 3 13.48 -9.01 12.07
CA ILE A 3 12.57 -9.12 13.24
C ILE A 3 12.38 -7.79 13.97
N THR A 4 13.45 -7.01 14.15
CA THR A 4 13.39 -5.69 14.82
C THR A 4 12.55 -4.71 14.01
N LEU A 5 12.73 -4.65 12.69
CA LEU A 5 11.95 -3.78 11.80
C LEU A 5 10.50 -4.23 11.72
N ASP A 6 10.24 -5.53 11.52
CA ASP A 6 8.90 -6.11 11.50
C ASP A 6 8.16 -5.82 12.82
N SER A 7 8.84 -5.89 13.97
CA SER A 7 8.27 -5.55 15.28
C SER A 7 7.93 -4.05 15.39
N ILE A 8 8.80 -3.16 14.90
CA ILE A 8 8.54 -1.71 14.89
C ILE A 8 7.34 -1.40 13.99
N VAL A 9 7.30 -1.96 12.78
CA VAL A 9 6.20 -1.77 11.82
C VAL A 9 4.89 -2.33 12.39
N PHE A 10 4.92 -3.48 13.04
CA PHE A 10 3.77 -4.07 13.72
C PHE A 10 3.21 -3.11 14.77
N VAL A 11 4.04 -2.64 15.71
CA VAL A 11 3.59 -1.76 16.81
C VAL A 11 3.09 -0.43 16.28
N LEU A 12 3.88 0.26 15.45
CA LEU A 12 3.51 1.58 14.93
C LEU A 12 2.30 1.50 14.00
N GLY A 13 2.27 0.49 13.14
CA GLY A 13 1.23 0.30 12.14
C GLY A 13 -0.11 -0.11 12.74
N THR A 14 -0.13 -1.04 13.70
CA THR A 14 -1.40 -1.45 14.34
C THR A 14 -1.97 -0.35 15.21
N ILE A 15 -1.15 0.34 16.02
CA ILE A 15 -1.60 1.46 16.85
C ILE A 15 -2.05 2.64 15.96
N GLY A 16 -1.21 3.04 15.01
CA GLY A 16 -1.49 4.20 14.15
C GLY A 16 -2.71 3.99 13.27
N ASN A 17 -2.78 2.87 12.53
CA ASN A 17 -3.93 2.59 11.68
C ASN A 17 -5.18 2.26 12.49
N GLY A 18 -5.05 1.60 13.65
CA GLY A 18 -6.15 1.37 14.59
C GLY A 18 -6.78 2.68 15.08
N LEU A 19 -5.97 3.70 15.38
CA LEU A 19 -6.47 5.05 15.72
C LEU A 19 -7.20 5.69 14.54
N VAL A 20 -6.67 5.58 13.31
CA VAL A 20 -7.35 6.10 12.10
C VAL A 20 -8.69 5.40 11.89
N ILE A 21 -8.74 4.07 12.02
CA ILE A 21 -9.96 3.26 11.94
C ILE A 21 -10.95 3.72 13.00
N TRP A 22 -10.53 3.92 14.25
CA TRP A 22 -11.42 4.36 15.31
C TRP A 22 -12.01 5.76 15.02
N ILE A 23 -11.18 6.69 14.58
CA ILE A 23 -11.60 8.08 14.34
C ILE A 23 -12.50 8.19 13.10
N ALA A 24 -12.06 7.67 11.95
CA ALA A 24 -12.85 7.67 10.71
C ALA A 24 -14.07 6.73 10.78
N GLY A 25 -13.96 5.70 11.60
CA GLY A 25 -14.98 4.67 11.87
C GLY A 25 -16.14 5.19 12.71
N PHE A 26 -15.82 5.83 13.84
CA PHE A 26 -16.80 6.02 14.91
C PHE A 26 -16.89 7.46 15.43
N ARG A 27 -15.85 8.29 15.26
CA ARG A 27 -15.82 9.66 15.82
C ARG A 27 -16.20 10.73 14.82
N MET A 28 -16.01 10.48 13.54
CA MET A 28 -16.26 11.46 12.46
C MET A 28 -17.52 11.15 11.65
N LYS A 29 -18.15 12.21 11.11
CA LYS A 29 -19.16 12.06 10.06
C LYS A 29 -18.57 11.32 8.87
N LYS A 30 -19.33 10.37 8.32
CA LYS A 30 -18.93 9.57 7.16
C LYS A 30 -18.87 10.44 5.90
N THR A 31 -17.68 10.92 5.60
CA THR A 31 -17.39 11.67 4.36
C THR A 31 -16.74 10.76 3.32
N ILE A 32 -16.75 11.21 2.06
CA ILE A 32 -16.05 10.52 0.96
C ILE A 32 -14.56 10.36 1.28
N SER A 33 -13.90 11.43 1.72
CA SER A 33 -12.48 11.40 2.10
C SER A 33 -12.21 10.47 3.28
N ALA A 34 -13.05 10.50 4.31
CA ALA A 34 -12.94 9.57 5.44
C ALA A 34 -13.13 8.10 5.00
N THR A 35 -13.95 7.83 3.98
CA THR A 35 -14.14 6.47 3.45
C THR A 35 -12.87 5.94 2.80
N TRP A 36 -12.17 6.76 2.01
CA TRP A 36 -10.90 6.38 1.40
C TRP A 36 -9.82 6.09 2.45
N PHE A 37 -9.62 7.01 3.40
CA PHE A 37 -8.62 6.84 4.47
C PHE A 37 -8.94 5.67 5.39
N LEU A 38 -10.23 5.42 5.68
CA LEU A 38 -10.64 4.26 6.47
C LEU A 38 -10.24 2.95 5.79
N ASN A 39 -10.47 2.82 4.48
CA ASN A 39 -10.12 1.59 3.76
C ASN A 39 -8.62 1.39 3.61
N LEU A 40 -7.87 2.49 3.41
CA LEU A 40 -6.41 2.43 3.42
C LEU A 40 -5.88 1.98 4.78
N ALA A 41 -6.41 2.56 5.87
CA ALA A 41 -6.04 2.16 7.23
C ALA A 41 -6.43 0.71 7.56
N ILE A 42 -7.57 0.20 7.06
CA ILE A 42 -7.94 -1.21 7.21
C ILE A 42 -6.92 -2.11 6.49
N ALA A 43 -6.57 -1.80 5.25
CA ALA A 43 -5.59 -2.57 4.49
C ALA A 43 -4.23 -2.57 5.19
N ASP A 44 -3.75 -1.41 5.65
CA ASP A 44 -2.48 -1.27 6.34
C ASP A 44 -2.47 -1.94 7.72
N PHE A 45 -3.58 -1.85 8.46
CA PHE A 45 -3.73 -2.55 9.73
C PHE A 45 -3.62 -4.06 9.55
N LEU A 46 -4.30 -4.64 8.55
CA LEU A 46 -4.25 -6.06 8.26
C LEU A 46 -2.83 -6.51 7.88
N CYS A 47 -2.11 -5.72 7.09
CA CYS A 47 -0.71 -5.97 6.74
C CYS A 47 0.21 -5.93 7.96
N CYS A 48 0.09 -4.89 8.79
CA CYS A 48 0.91 -4.80 10.00
C CYS A 48 0.57 -5.92 10.98
N ALA A 49 -0.71 -6.27 11.14
CA ALA A 49 -1.15 -7.36 12.01
C ALA A 49 -0.72 -8.75 11.55
N SER A 50 -0.32 -8.93 10.28
CA SER A 50 0.23 -10.19 9.77
C SER A 50 1.75 -10.32 9.97
N LEU A 51 2.47 -9.24 10.31
CA LEU A 51 3.92 -9.29 10.54
C LEU A 51 4.35 -10.25 11.66
N PRO A 52 3.60 -10.42 12.77
CA PRO A 52 3.89 -11.46 13.74
C PRO A 52 3.89 -12.88 13.15
N LEU A 53 3.05 -13.16 12.14
CA LEU A 53 3.04 -14.46 11.46
C LEU A 53 4.40 -14.71 10.78
N ARG A 54 4.91 -13.70 10.08
CA ARG A 54 6.26 -13.70 9.49
C ARG A 54 7.36 -13.89 10.53
N ILE A 55 7.21 -13.30 11.72
CA ILE A 55 8.17 -13.50 12.81
C ILE A 55 8.09 -14.95 13.33
N THR A 56 6.89 -15.52 13.48
CA THR A 56 6.70 -16.89 13.95
C THR A 56 7.20 -17.94 12.95
N GLU A 57 7.24 -17.64 11.65
CA GLU A 57 7.87 -18.51 10.65
C GLU A 57 9.35 -18.76 10.98
N TRP A 58 10.08 -17.77 11.51
CA TRP A 58 11.47 -17.93 11.94
C TRP A 58 11.64 -18.79 13.20
N VAL A 59 10.57 -18.95 13.99
CA VAL A 59 10.59 -19.74 15.23
C VAL A 59 10.20 -21.19 14.96
N TYR A 60 9.28 -21.43 14.02
CA TYR A 60 8.71 -22.74 13.69
C TYR A 60 9.31 -23.37 12.43
N ILE A 61 10.60 -23.12 12.18
CA ILE A 61 11.33 -23.66 11.03
C ILE A 61 11.21 -25.19 11.00
N ASN A 62 10.91 -25.76 9.82
CA ASN A 62 10.72 -27.19 9.55
C ASN A 62 9.46 -27.83 10.19
N SER A 63 8.45 -27.03 10.54
CA SER A 63 7.14 -27.54 10.96
C SER A 63 6.10 -27.46 9.85
N ASP A 64 5.06 -28.30 9.92
CA ASP A 64 3.91 -28.25 9.00
C ASP A 64 3.17 -26.90 9.03
N ILE A 65 3.29 -26.16 10.15
CA ILE A 65 2.65 -24.85 10.37
C ILE A 65 3.38 -23.73 9.61
N GLN A 66 4.70 -23.86 9.37
CA GLN A 66 5.51 -22.84 8.71
C GLN A 66 4.95 -22.48 7.32
N GLY A 67 4.56 -23.48 6.53
CA GLY A 67 4.00 -23.28 5.20
C GLY A 67 2.71 -22.46 5.26
N LEU A 68 1.78 -22.80 6.15
CA LEU A 68 0.52 -22.09 6.30
C LEU A 68 0.72 -20.62 6.71
N LEU A 69 1.62 -20.37 7.67
CA LEU A 69 1.93 -19.00 8.14
C LEU A 69 2.50 -18.16 7.01
N CYS A 70 3.46 -18.70 6.26
CA CYS A 70 4.08 -18.00 5.13
C CYS A 70 3.08 -17.69 4.01
N ILE A 71 2.24 -18.66 3.62
CA ILE A 71 1.19 -18.46 2.62
C ILE A 71 0.27 -17.31 3.03
N LEU A 72 -0.17 -17.32 4.30
CA LEU A 72 -1.05 -16.29 4.83
C LEU A 72 -0.35 -14.91 4.86
N SER A 73 0.92 -14.87 5.28
CA SER A 73 1.76 -13.67 5.29
C SER A 73 1.90 -13.06 3.89
N ILE A 74 2.24 -13.86 2.88
CA ILE A 74 2.40 -13.42 1.48
C ILE A 74 1.06 -12.94 0.91
N PHE A 75 -0.01 -13.69 1.14
CA PHE A 75 -1.34 -13.37 0.65
C PHE A 75 -1.85 -12.03 1.20
N LEU A 76 -1.73 -11.82 2.52
CA LEU A 76 -2.12 -10.56 3.16
C LEU A 76 -1.26 -9.38 2.70
N PHE A 77 0.04 -9.60 2.51
CA PHE A 77 0.95 -8.60 1.97
C PHE A 77 0.58 -8.19 0.54
N GLY A 78 0.30 -9.17 -0.33
CA GLY A 78 -0.14 -8.93 -1.71
C GLY A 78 -1.50 -8.22 -1.80
N ILE A 79 -2.46 -8.55 -0.94
CA ILE A 79 -3.74 -7.83 -0.87
C ILE A 79 -3.50 -6.38 -0.43
N ASN A 80 -2.74 -6.16 0.64
CA ASN A 80 -2.46 -4.80 1.12
C ASN A 80 -1.84 -3.94 0.01
N MET A 81 -0.86 -4.49 -0.69
CA MET A 81 -0.19 -3.83 -1.80
C MET A 81 -1.17 -3.36 -2.87
N ASN A 82 -2.01 -4.28 -3.36
CA ASN A 82 -2.98 -4.02 -4.43
C ASN A 82 -4.05 -3.02 -3.99
N VAL A 83 -4.60 -3.22 -2.79
CA VAL A 83 -5.62 -2.32 -2.24
C VAL A 83 -5.05 -0.92 -2.03
N SER A 84 -3.86 -0.81 -1.44
CA SER A 84 -3.23 0.48 -1.14
C SER A 84 -2.97 1.29 -2.41
N VAL A 85 -2.37 0.68 -3.44
CA VAL A 85 -2.05 1.40 -4.67
C VAL A 85 -3.30 1.84 -5.44
N LEU A 86 -4.31 0.97 -5.52
CA LEU A 86 -5.56 1.27 -6.21
C LEU A 86 -6.38 2.32 -5.45
N LEU A 87 -6.39 2.28 -4.12
CA LEU A 87 -7.02 3.32 -3.30
C LEU A 87 -6.31 4.67 -3.48
N LEU A 88 -4.98 4.71 -3.46
CA LEU A 88 -4.21 5.95 -3.71
C LEU A 88 -4.48 6.51 -5.11
N THR A 89 -4.57 5.64 -6.10
CA THR A 89 -4.92 6.02 -7.48
C THR A 89 -6.32 6.61 -7.55
N ALA A 90 -7.32 5.92 -6.99
CA ALA A 90 -8.70 6.38 -6.97
C ALA A 90 -8.86 7.70 -6.19
N MET A 91 -8.19 7.84 -5.04
CA MET A 91 -8.12 9.09 -4.29
C MET A 91 -7.53 10.24 -5.11
N SER A 92 -6.49 9.97 -5.89
CA SER A 92 -5.84 10.97 -6.75
C SER A 92 -6.76 11.44 -7.87
N ILE A 93 -7.49 10.51 -8.51
CA ILE A 93 -8.52 10.82 -9.51
C ILE A 93 -9.66 11.64 -8.90
N ASP A 94 -10.22 11.21 -7.76
CA ASP A 94 -11.31 11.92 -7.05
C ASP A 94 -10.94 13.38 -6.75
N ARG A 95 -9.70 13.61 -6.32
CA ARG A 95 -9.17 14.95 -6.04
C ARG A 95 -8.94 15.74 -7.32
N CYS A 96 -8.41 15.13 -8.37
CA CYS A 96 -8.22 15.77 -9.66
C CYS A 96 -9.54 16.27 -10.23
N ILE A 97 -10.56 15.41 -10.28
CA ILE A 97 -11.92 15.75 -10.72
C ILE A 97 -12.50 16.89 -9.88
N SER A 98 -12.34 16.84 -8.56
CA SER A 98 -12.83 17.90 -7.65
C SER A 98 -12.20 19.28 -7.92
N VAL A 99 -10.95 19.33 -8.38
CA VAL A 99 -10.23 20.58 -8.68
C VAL A 99 -10.51 21.09 -10.09
N VAL A 100 -10.48 20.18 -11.07
CA VAL A 100 -10.64 20.48 -12.51
C VAL A 100 -12.10 20.78 -12.84
N TRP A 101 -13.04 19.96 -12.36
CA TRP A 101 -14.48 20.06 -12.65
C TRP A 101 -15.32 20.18 -11.37
N PRO A 102 -15.25 21.32 -10.66
CA PRO A 102 -15.92 21.49 -9.37
C PRO A 102 -17.46 21.39 -9.47
N PHE A 103 -18.07 21.89 -10.55
CA PHE A 103 -19.51 21.78 -10.76
C PHE A 103 -19.95 20.33 -10.98
N TRP A 104 -19.20 19.57 -11.80
CA TRP A 104 -19.50 18.16 -12.03
C TRP A 104 -19.35 17.36 -10.73
N ALA A 105 -18.25 17.58 -9.99
CA ALA A 105 -18.01 16.94 -8.70
C ALA A 105 -19.12 17.23 -7.69
N LYS A 106 -19.68 18.44 -7.65
CA LYS A 106 -20.79 18.78 -6.75
C LYS A 106 -22.00 17.86 -6.93
N PHE A 107 -22.32 17.48 -8.18
CA PHE A 107 -23.50 16.66 -8.48
C PHE A 107 -23.21 15.15 -8.54
N HIS A 108 -22.01 14.74 -8.97
CA HIS A 108 -21.70 13.33 -9.22
C HIS A 108 -20.81 12.68 -8.14
N ARG A 109 -20.11 13.47 -7.31
CA ARG A 109 -19.24 12.95 -6.25
C ARG A 109 -20.07 12.55 -5.03
N ILE A 110 -20.74 11.40 -5.14
CA ILE A 110 -21.62 10.87 -4.09
C ILE A 110 -20.99 9.68 -3.35
N SER A 111 -21.31 9.53 -2.07
CA SER A 111 -20.76 8.48 -1.20
C SER A 111 -21.04 7.06 -1.69
N LYS A 112 -22.13 6.84 -2.43
CA LYS A 112 -22.48 5.53 -2.98
C LYS A 112 -21.44 5.05 -4.00
N LEU A 113 -21.01 5.92 -4.92
CA LEU A 113 -20.03 5.56 -5.94
C LEU A 113 -18.68 5.21 -5.32
N VAL A 114 -18.24 5.98 -4.32
CA VAL A 114 -16.98 5.74 -3.60
C VAL A 114 -16.99 4.37 -2.92
N LYS A 115 -18.09 4.00 -2.25
CA LYS A 115 -18.23 2.67 -1.63
C LYS A 115 -18.19 1.55 -2.66
N ILE A 116 -18.84 1.74 -3.82
CA ILE A 116 -18.80 0.77 -4.93
C ILE A 116 -17.36 0.64 -5.46
N THR A 117 -16.66 1.75 -5.70
CA THR A 117 -15.26 1.73 -6.15
C THR A 117 -14.35 1.02 -5.15
N VAL A 118 -14.50 1.31 -3.86
CA VAL A 118 -13.76 0.60 -2.79
C VAL A 118 -14.04 -0.90 -2.83
N ALA A 119 -15.30 -1.31 -2.95
CA ALA A 119 -15.67 -2.72 -3.03
C ALA A 119 -15.04 -3.40 -4.26
N ILE A 120 -15.06 -2.74 -5.43
CA ILE A 120 -14.39 -3.22 -6.64
C ILE A 120 -12.89 -3.39 -6.42
N ILE A 121 -12.24 -2.42 -5.78
CA ILE A 121 -10.80 -2.49 -5.47
C ILE A 121 -10.48 -3.70 -4.59
N TRP A 122 -11.27 -3.94 -3.54
CA TRP A 122 -11.09 -5.10 -2.66
C TRP A 122 -11.28 -6.41 -3.41
N VAL A 123 -12.38 -6.56 -4.16
CA VAL A 123 -12.69 -7.77 -4.93
C VAL A 123 -11.61 -8.03 -5.98
N PHE A 124 -11.22 -7.01 -6.74
CA PHE A 124 -10.15 -7.11 -7.72
C PHE A 124 -8.83 -7.55 -7.05
N SER A 125 -8.46 -6.93 -5.93
CA SER A 125 -7.22 -7.25 -5.21
C SER A 125 -7.23 -8.69 -4.68
N LEU A 126 -8.36 -9.15 -4.15
CA LEU A 126 -8.54 -10.52 -3.67
C LEU A 126 -8.43 -11.54 -4.81
N LEU A 127 -9.15 -11.31 -5.91
CA LEU A 127 -9.14 -12.21 -7.06
C LEU A 127 -7.78 -12.23 -7.74
N PHE A 128 -7.14 -11.07 -7.88
CA PHE A 128 -5.84 -10.96 -8.54
C PHE A 128 -4.74 -11.61 -7.70
N THR A 129 -4.65 -11.32 -6.40
CA THR A 129 -3.69 -12.01 -5.51
C THR A 129 -4.00 -13.51 -5.41
N GLY A 130 -5.27 -13.89 -5.29
CA GLY A 130 -5.69 -15.29 -5.19
C GLY A 130 -5.41 -16.10 -6.46
N LEU A 131 -5.66 -15.53 -7.65
CA LEU A 131 -5.36 -16.17 -8.93
C LEU A 131 -3.85 -16.39 -9.08
N LEU A 132 -3.03 -15.39 -8.75
CA LEU A 132 -1.57 -15.52 -8.79
C LEU A 132 -1.10 -16.62 -7.84
N PHE A 133 -1.64 -16.66 -6.63
CA PHE A 133 -1.32 -17.68 -5.65
C PHE A 133 -1.72 -19.08 -6.15
N TYR A 134 -2.93 -19.24 -6.67
CA TYR A 134 -3.42 -20.49 -7.24
C TYR A 134 -2.54 -20.98 -8.41
N LEU A 135 -2.25 -20.09 -9.37
CA LEU A 135 -1.44 -20.43 -10.54
C LEU A 135 -0.01 -20.80 -10.15
N TYR A 136 0.55 -20.17 -9.12
CA TYR A 136 1.91 -20.49 -8.67
C TYR A 136 1.95 -21.82 -7.90
N VAL A 137 1.05 -22.03 -6.93
CA VAL A 137 1.00 -23.26 -6.12
C VAL A 137 0.69 -24.48 -6.98
N PHE A 138 -0.28 -24.39 -7.88
CA PHE A 138 -0.70 -25.52 -8.71
C PHE A 138 0.36 -25.91 -9.74
N HIS A 139 1.12 -24.95 -10.25
CA HIS A 139 2.09 -25.22 -11.33
C HIS A 139 3.45 -25.70 -10.82
N PHE A 140 3.81 -25.39 -9.56
CA PHE A 140 5.13 -25.69 -9.02
C PHE A 140 5.15 -26.71 -7.88
N ASN A 141 4.04 -27.06 -7.23
CA ASN A 141 4.02 -28.00 -6.09
C ASN A 141 5.03 -27.68 -4.97
N ASP A 142 5.64 -26.50 -4.98
CA ASP A 142 6.78 -26.12 -4.15
C ASP A 142 6.44 -24.89 -3.31
N LEU A 143 5.50 -25.09 -2.38
CA LEU A 143 5.27 -24.17 -1.26
C LEU A 143 6.57 -23.92 -0.47
N LYS A 144 7.53 -24.86 -0.54
CA LYS A 144 8.84 -24.74 0.08
C LYS A 144 9.66 -23.60 -0.52
N GLU A 145 9.71 -23.38 -1.84
CA GLU A 145 10.63 -22.37 -2.40
C GLU A 145 10.29 -20.91 -2.04
N TRP A 146 9.01 -20.57 -1.81
CA TRP A 146 8.60 -19.22 -1.38
C TRP A 146 8.70 -19.00 0.13
N CYS A 147 8.62 -20.08 0.91
CA CYS A 147 8.52 -20.04 2.38
C CYS A 147 9.77 -20.55 3.09
N VAL A 148 10.69 -21.17 2.35
CA VAL A 148 11.91 -21.79 2.84
C VAL A 148 13.06 -21.26 2.00
N ILE A 149 13.77 -20.27 2.56
CA ILE A 149 15.10 -19.85 2.07
C ILE A 149 16.18 -20.90 2.44
N TYR A 150 15.81 -22.06 3.00
CA TYR A 150 16.73 -23.00 3.65
C TYR A 150 16.46 -24.49 3.37
N ASP A 151 16.19 -24.91 2.12
CA ASP A 151 16.26 -26.34 1.80
C ASP A 151 17.42 -26.59 0.82
N PHE A 152 18.58 -26.91 1.39
CA PHE A 152 19.75 -27.42 0.67
C PHE A 152 19.52 -28.90 0.36
N GLY A 153 18.65 -29.22 -0.61
CA GLY A 153 18.35 -30.62 -0.87
C GLY A 153 17.54 -30.89 -2.13
N GLN A 154 18.24 -31.39 -3.16
CA GLN A 154 17.74 -32.05 -4.38
C GLN A 154 17.39 -31.15 -5.57
N GLN A 155 18.18 -31.31 -6.65
CA GLN A 155 17.99 -30.67 -7.95
C GLN A 155 17.36 -31.65 -8.95
N PRO A 156 16.20 -31.34 -9.54
CA PRO A 156 15.86 -31.75 -10.89
C PRO A 156 16.74 -30.98 -11.91
N SER A 157 16.73 -31.36 -13.19
CA SER A 157 17.63 -30.78 -14.20
C SER A 157 17.45 -29.25 -14.36
N ARG A 158 18.46 -28.50 -13.86
CA ARG A 158 18.53 -27.03 -13.71
C ARG A 158 18.04 -26.21 -14.91
N SER A 159 18.33 -26.60 -16.15
CA SER A 159 18.12 -25.72 -17.31
C SER A 159 16.65 -25.53 -17.72
N THR A 160 15.82 -26.57 -17.58
CA THR A 160 14.42 -26.54 -18.07
C THR A 160 13.47 -25.94 -17.03
N GLN A 161 13.73 -26.17 -15.74
CA GLN A 161 12.99 -25.57 -14.63
C GLN A 161 13.26 -24.07 -14.51
N ILE A 162 14.53 -23.63 -14.59
CA ILE A 162 14.90 -22.20 -14.55
C ILE A 162 14.26 -21.45 -15.73
N PHE A 163 14.23 -22.05 -16.92
CA PHE A 163 13.59 -21.43 -18.08
C PHE A 163 12.07 -21.27 -17.93
N GLN A 164 11.37 -22.26 -17.37
CA GLN A 164 9.92 -22.19 -17.14
C GLN A 164 9.55 -21.25 -15.97
N LEU A 165 10.32 -21.28 -14.87
CA LEU A 165 10.19 -20.39 -13.72
C LEU A 165 10.46 -18.93 -14.10
N THR A 166 11.51 -18.67 -14.87
CA THR A 166 11.83 -17.32 -15.36
C THR A 166 10.78 -16.82 -16.34
N ARG A 167 10.24 -17.69 -17.20
CA ARG A 167 9.19 -17.31 -18.15
C ARG A 167 7.87 -16.99 -17.45
N LEU A 168 7.48 -17.76 -16.43
CA LEU A 168 6.26 -17.52 -15.66
C LEU A 168 6.43 -16.33 -14.71
N SER A 169 7.58 -16.19 -14.05
CA SER A 169 7.88 -15.01 -13.21
C SER A 169 7.86 -13.72 -14.03
N ILE A 170 8.42 -13.71 -15.24
CA ILE A 170 8.34 -12.56 -16.16
C ILE A 170 6.90 -12.34 -16.66
N MET A 171 6.17 -13.41 -17.01
CA MET A 171 4.78 -13.32 -17.49
C MET A 171 3.81 -12.79 -16.43
N PHE A 172 4.08 -13.00 -15.14
CA PHE A 172 3.29 -12.46 -14.03
C PHE A 172 3.84 -11.14 -13.47
N ALA A 173 5.16 -10.96 -13.40
CA ALA A 173 5.79 -9.73 -12.91
C ALA A 173 5.56 -8.55 -13.85
N ILE A 174 5.48 -8.77 -15.17
CA ILE A 174 5.23 -7.68 -16.12
C ILE A 174 3.81 -7.10 -15.96
N PRO A 175 2.71 -7.88 -15.99
CA PRO A 175 1.37 -7.37 -15.69
C PRO A 175 1.29 -6.71 -14.32
N PHE A 176 1.97 -7.28 -13.31
CA PHE A 176 2.06 -6.70 -11.97
C PHE A 176 2.71 -5.31 -11.99
N LEU A 177 3.87 -5.18 -12.64
CA LEU A 177 4.57 -3.90 -12.80
C LEU A 177 3.75 -2.91 -13.63
N VAL A 178 3.10 -3.34 -14.70
CA VAL A 178 2.35 -2.43 -15.57
C VAL A 178 1.06 -1.96 -14.89
N ILE A 179 0.22 -2.90 -14.43
CA ILE A 179 -1.12 -2.63 -13.91
C ILE A 179 -1.07 -2.01 -12.51
N LEU A 180 -0.13 -2.44 -11.67
CA LEU A 180 -0.11 -2.06 -10.25
C LEU A 180 1.02 -1.09 -9.89
N PHE A 181 1.98 -0.84 -10.79
CA PHE A 181 3.00 0.18 -10.59
C PHE A 181 2.94 1.29 -11.65
N ALA A 182 3.19 0.98 -12.93
CA ALA A 182 3.38 1.99 -13.97
C ALA A 182 2.10 2.79 -14.26
N ILE A 183 0.96 2.11 -14.46
CA ILE A 183 -0.32 2.79 -14.71
C ILE A 183 -0.74 3.65 -13.50
N PRO A 184 -0.79 3.12 -12.26
CA PRO A 184 -1.02 3.91 -11.05
C PRO A 184 -0.08 5.10 -10.92
N PHE A 185 1.22 4.91 -11.13
CA PHE A 185 2.22 5.97 -11.07
C PHE A 185 1.92 7.09 -12.05
N LEU A 186 1.66 6.76 -13.32
CA LEU A 186 1.36 7.76 -14.35
C LEU A 186 0.05 8.49 -14.05
N VAL A 187 -1.00 7.77 -13.65
CA VAL A 187 -2.30 8.37 -13.31
C VAL A 187 -2.17 9.32 -12.12
N ILE A 188 -1.46 8.90 -11.09
CA ILE A 188 -1.18 9.73 -9.92
C ILE A 188 -0.36 10.96 -10.35
N LEU A 189 0.75 10.77 -11.05
CA LEU A 189 1.61 11.86 -11.53
C LEU A 189 0.81 12.90 -12.33
N ILE A 190 0.06 12.47 -13.33
CA ILE A 190 -0.76 13.34 -14.19
C ILE A 190 -1.84 14.08 -13.37
N SER A 191 -2.48 13.38 -12.43
CA SER A 191 -3.48 13.98 -11.53
C SER A 191 -2.87 15.12 -10.71
N TYR A 192 -1.70 14.90 -10.12
CA TYR A 192 -1.02 15.89 -9.28
C TYR A 192 -0.46 17.07 -10.06
N VAL A 193 0.14 16.81 -11.23
CA VAL A 193 0.59 17.88 -12.14
C VAL A 193 -0.59 18.76 -12.55
N THR A 194 -1.70 18.16 -12.96
CA THR A 194 -2.92 18.88 -13.33
C THR A 194 -3.46 19.73 -12.17
N ILE A 195 -3.55 19.14 -10.97
CA ILE A 195 -3.98 19.87 -9.75
C ILE A 195 -3.05 21.05 -9.48
N PHE A 196 -1.73 20.83 -9.50
CA PHE A 196 -0.73 21.86 -9.22
C PHE A 196 -0.85 23.04 -10.20
N LEU A 197 -0.93 22.76 -11.50
CA LEU A 197 -1.10 23.77 -12.54
C LEU A 197 -2.40 24.56 -12.34
N LYS A 198 -3.51 23.88 -12.02
CA LYS A 198 -4.81 24.54 -11.82
C LYS A 198 -4.87 25.39 -10.56
N LEU A 199 -4.20 24.96 -9.48
CA LEU A 199 -4.09 25.72 -8.24
C LEU A 199 -3.22 26.97 -8.41
N ARG A 200 -2.13 26.88 -9.19
CA ARG A 200 -1.26 28.02 -9.52
C ARG A 200 -2.02 29.10 -10.30
N GLN A 201 -2.86 28.70 -11.26
CA GLN A 201 -3.67 29.63 -12.05
C GLN A 201 -4.71 30.37 -11.20
N ARG A 202 -5.28 29.73 -10.16
CA ARG A 202 -6.42 30.29 -9.39
C ARG A 202 -6.03 31.24 -8.24
N ARG A 203 -4.74 31.61 -8.06
CA ARG A 203 -4.23 32.45 -6.95
C ARG A 203 -4.90 32.14 -5.58
N ARG A 204 -5.15 30.87 -5.27
CA ARG A 204 -5.93 30.45 -4.10
C ARG A 204 -5.11 30.42 -2.80
N PRO A 205 -5.74 30.66 -1.64
CA PRO A 205 -5.05 30.77 -0.35
C PRO A 205 -4.46 29.43 0.14
N GLN A 206 -3.44 29.57 0.99
CA GLN A 206 -2.51 28.56 1.53
C GLN A 206 -3.16 27.30 2.15
N ARG A 207 -4.46 27.37 2.54
CA ARG A 207 -5.21 26.28 3.20
C ARG A 207 -5.48 25.09 2.26
N SER A 208 -5.61 25.33 0.95
CA SER A 208 -5.78 24.28 -0.07
C SER A 208 -4.50 23.48 -0.35
N GLN A 209 -3.33 23.99 0.02
CA GLN A 209 -2.03 23.35 -0.27
C GLN A 209 -1.64 22.27 0.75
N ARG A 210 -2.38 22.17 1.86
CA ARG A 210 -2.04 21.29 2.97
C ARG A 210 -2.44 19.84 2.72
N SER A 211 -3.70 19.59 2.38
CA SER A 211 -4.14 18.26 1.96
C SER A 211 -3.37 17.76 0.73
N TYR A 212 -2.91 18.67 -0.14
CA TYR A 212 -2.03 18.35 -1.25
C TYR A 212 -0.66 17.82 -0.78
N ARG A 213 0.01 18.54 0.14
CA ARG A 213 1.29 18.10 0.72
C ARG A 213 1.20 16.75 1.42
N ILE A 214 0.09 16.49 2.13
CA ILE A 214 -0.20 15.18 2.76
C ILE A 214 -0.15 14.09 1.71
N ILE A 215 -0.97 14.21 0.67
CA ILE A 215 -1.15 13.11 -0.27
C ILE A 215 0.09 12.96 -1.17
N THR A 216 0.75 14.06 -1.56
CA THR A 216 2.04 13.99 -2.27
C THR A 216 3.10 13.26 -1.44
N ALA A 217 3.18 13.50 -0.13
CA ALA A 217 4.10 12.77 0.74
C ALA A 217 3.76 11.28 0.83
N VAL A 218 2.47 10.92 0.97
CA VAL A 218 2.02 9.52 0.97
C VAL A 218 2.39 8.83 -0.35
N ILE A 219 2.17 9.50 -1.48
CA ILE A 219 2.48 8.98 -2.82
C ILE A 219 3.99 8.76 -3.00
N LEU A 220 4.81 9.75 -2.65
CA LEU A 220 6.27 9.63 -2.76
C LEU A 220 6.78 8.50 -1.87
N CYS A 221 6.27 8.41 -0.64
CA CYS A 221 6.61 7.33 0.27
C CYS A 221 6.21 5.96 -0.32
N PHE A 222 5.00 5.86 -0.86
CA PHE A 222 4.53 4.64 -1.52
C PHE A 222 5.48 4.20 -2.64
N PHE A 223 5.83 5.10 -3.56
CA PHE A 223 6.71 4.73 -4.67
C PHE A 223 8.13 4.43 -4.21
N ILE A 224 8.68 5.15 -3.25
CA ILE A 224 10.01 4.86 -2.70
C ILE A 224 10.02 3.49 -2.01
N CYS A 225 8.97 3.17 -1.25
CA CYS A 225 8.86 1.91 -0.52
C CYS A 225 8.63 0.71 -1.44
N TRP A 226 7.77 0.86 -2.45
CA TRP A 226 7.34 -0.27 -3.30
C TRP A 226 8.17 -0.45 -4.57
N PHE A 227 8.80 0.60 -5.11
CA PHE A 227 9.57 0.50 -6.37
C PHE A 227 10.64 -0.60 -6.33
N PRO A 228 11.48 -0.70 -5.28
CA PRO A 228 12.48 -1.78 -5.22
C PRO A 228 11.84 -3.16 -5.25
N TYR A 229 10.67 -3.32 -4.62
CA TYR A 229 9.93 -4.58 -4.61
C TYR A 229 9.37 -4.95 -5.99
N TYR A 230 8.89 -3.98 -6.78
CA TYR A 230 8.40 -4.24 -8.15
C TYR A 230 9.50 -4.61 -9.14
N ILE A 231 10.70 -4.04 -8.98
CA ILE A 231 11.83 -4.28 -9.89
C ILE A 231 12.61 -5.54 -9.50
N TRP A 232 12.59 -5.92 -8.22
CA TRP A 232 13.37 -7.04 -7.70
C TRP A 232 13.20 -8.35 -8.50
N PRO A 233 11.97 -8.81 -8.83
CA PRO A 233 11.78 -10.03 -9.61
C PRO A 233 12.40 -9.98 -11.03
N LEU A 234 12.59 -8.78 -11.60
CA LEU A 234 13.19 -8.60 -12.93
C LEU A 234 14.72 -8.65 -12.89
N THR A 235 15.31 -8.40 -11.71
CA THR A 235 16.77 -8.35 -11.52
C THR A 235 17.36 -9.67 -11.00
N MET A 236 16.50 -10.62 -10.59
CA MET A 236 16.94 -11.93 -10.13
C MET A 236 17.51 -12.76 -11.27
N GLN A 237 18.84 -12.79 -11.38
CA GLN A 237 19.54 -13.93 -11.96
C GLN A 237 19.52 -15.04 -10.90
N TYR A 238 18.99 -16.22 -11.26
CA TYR A 238 18.87 -17.38 -10.37
C TYR A 238 20.26 -17.94 -10.00
N GLU A 239 21.00 -17.22 -9.15
CA GLU A 239 22.16 -17.73 -8.44
C GLU A 239 21.79 -17.87 -6.96
N SER A 240 21.41 -19.09 -6.59
CA SER A 240 20.87 -19.47 -5.28
C SER A 240 21.85 -19.36 -4.10
N ASP A 241 23.15 -19.12 -4.36
CA ASP A 241 24.21 -19.21 -3.34
C ASP A 241 24.71 -17.85 -2.81
N ASN A 242 24.09 -16.74 -3.23
CA ASN A 242 24.59 -15.42 -2.87
C ASN A 242 23.89 -14.86 -1.61
N THR A 243 24.54 -14.98 -0.45
CA THR A 243 24.08 -14.41 0.83
C THR A 243 23.71 -12.92 0.71
N ARG A 244 24.36 -12.16 -0.19
CA ARG A 244 24.03 -10.75 -0.42
C ARG A 244 22.63 -10.56 -1.02
N LEU A 245 22.20 -11.46 -1.92
CA LEU A 245 20.87 -11.40 -2.54
C LEU A 245 19.77 -11.68 -1.50
N VAL A 246 20.01 -12.60 -0.56
CA VAL A 246 19.08 -12.89 0.54
C VAL A 246 18.92 -11.67 1.47
N ILE A 247 20.03 -11.02 1.84
CA ILE A 247 19.99 -9.81 2.66
C ILE A 247 19.25 -8.68 1.92
N LEU A 248 19.52 -8.51 0.63
CA LEU A 248 18.89 -7.47 -0.19
C LEU A 248 17.38 -7.71 -0.36
N ASN A 249 16.95 -8.96 -0.58
CA ASN A 249 15.53 -9.34 -0.62
C ASN A 249 14.81 -8.94 0.68
N ASN A 250 15.41 -9.26 1.83
CA ASN A 250 14.86 -8.89 3.13
C ASN A 250 14.78 -7.37 3.32
N ILE A 251 15.78 -6.61 2.87
CA ILE A 251 15.75 -5.14 2.93
C ILE A 251 14.60 -4.60 2.08
N ILE A 252 14.40 -5.13 0.87
CA ILE A 252 13.35 -4.71 -0.05
C ILE A 252 11.95 -4.99 0.52
N ILE A 253 11.72 -6.18 1.08
CA ILE A 253 10.45 -6.55 1.71
C ILE A 253 10.17 -5.67 2.95
N ASN A 254 11.19 -5.43 3.77
CA ASN A 254 11.09 -4.55 4.94
C ASN A 254 10.76 -3.11 4.54
N LEU A 255 11.41 -2.60 3.47
CA LEU A 255 11.16 -1.27 2.95
C LEU A 255 9.72 -1.11 2.41
N ALA A 256 9.20 -2.13 1.74
CA ALA A 256 7.81 -2.15 1.30
C ALA A 256 6.83 -2.23 2.50
N SER A 257 7.16 -3.00 3.53
CA SER A 257 6.35 -3.13 4.75
C SER A 257 6.24 -1.81 5.54
N LEU A 258 7.27 -0.96 5.50
CA LEU A 258 7.25 0.38 6.13
C LEU A 258 6.13 1.28 5.57
N ASN A 259 5.71 1.08 4.32
CA ASN A 259 4.63 1.86 3.72
C ASN A 259 3.33 1.78 4.55
N SER A 260 3.04 0.63 5.17
CA SER A 260 1.81 0.43 5.94
C SER A 260 1.81 1.14 7.29
N CYS A 261 2.98 1.43 7.90
CA CYS A 261 3.02 2.16 9.17
C CYS A 261 3.29 3.67 9.03
N ILE A 262 3.79 4.13 7.88
CA ILE A 262 4.12 5.55 7.66
C ILE A 262 2.86 6.41 7.42
N ASN A 263 1.76 5.83 6.91
CA ASN A 263 0.55 6.58 6.57
C ASN A 263 -0.04 7.40 7.74
N PRO A 264 -0.28 6.83 8.95
CA PRO A 264 -0.71 7.60 10.12
C PRO A 264 0.25 8.71 10.54
N ILE A 265 1.56 8.47 10.44
CA ILE A 265 2.61 9.44 10.76
C ILE A 265 2.45 10.65 9.83
N ILE A 266 2.34 10.43 8.52
CA ILE A 266 2.12 11.50 7.55
C ILE A 266 0.85 12.30 7.88
N TYR A 267 -0.25 11.64 8.25
CA TYR A 267 -1.50 12.33 8.62
C TYR A 267 -1.35 13.24 9.84
N VAL A 268 -0.66 12.78 10.90
CA VAL A 268 -0.44 13.56 12.12
C VAL A 268 0.48 14.76 11.90
N PHE A 269 1.62 14.55 11.23
CA PHE A 269 2.64 15.59 11.05
C PHE A 269 2.19 16.67 10.05
N MET A 270 1.46 16.30 9.02
CA MET A 270 0.94 17.28 8.06
C MET A 270 -0.44 17.83 8.49
N GLY A 271 -1.07 17.20 9.49
CA GLY A 271 -2.15 17.72 10.34
C GLY A 271 -1.72 18.85 11.30
N GLN A 272 -0.52 19.43 11.10
CA GLN A 272 -0.04 20.65 11.75
C GLN A 272 -0.39 21.94 10.96
N ASP A 273 -1.04 22.90 11.62
CA ASP A 273 -0.86 24.30 11.25
C ASP A 273 0.26 24.78 12.18
N PHE A 274 1.47 24.99 11.66
CA PHE A 274 2.65 25.42 12.42
C PHE A 274 2.45 26.72 13.23
N LYS A 275 1.29 27.39 13.09
CA LYS A 275 0.95 28.64 13.77
C LYS A 275 0.28 28.51 15.14
N HIS A 276 -0.23 27.33 15.55
CA HIS A 276 -0.88 27.19 16.87
C HIS A 276 -0.54 25.88 17.59
N GLY A 277 0.41 25.95 18.53
CA GLY A 277 0.51 25.14 19.75
C GLY A 277 0.67 23.62 19.60
N PHE A 278 1.82 23.10 20.04
CA PHE A 278 2.16 21.66 20.08
C PHE A 278 1.29 20.81 21.04
N LEU A 279 0.30 21.40 21.73
CA LEU A 279 -0.45 20.80 22.85
C LEU A 279 -1.81 20.18 22.48
N ARG A 280 -2.24 20.15 21.21
CA ARG A 280 -3.50 19.47 20.84
C ARG A 280 -3.32 17.95 20.74
N SER A 281 -4.30 17.19 21.26
CA SER A 281 -4.32 15.72 21.28
C SER A 281 -4.24 15.10 19.89
N ILE A 282 -3.54 13.95 19.77
CA ILE A 282 -3.35 13.20 18.51
C ILE A 282 -4.69 12.92 17.79
N PRO A 283 -5.78 12.50 18.48
CA PRO A 283 -7.06 12.25 17.83
C PRO A 283 -7.65 13.48 17.14
N PHE A 284 -7.52 14.66 17.76
CA PHE A 284 -8.00 15.91 17.16
C PHE A 284 -7.23 16.25 15.87
N ARG A 285 -5.91 15.97 15.84
CA ARG A 285 -5.08 16.23 14.64
C ARG A 285 -5.45 15.30 13.50
N LEU A 286 -5.65 14.02 13.79
CA LEU A 286 -6.11 13.03 12.83
C LEU A 286 -7.50 13.40 12.30
N GLU A 287 -8.44 13.73 13.17
CA GLU A 287 -9.78 14.17 12.77
C GLU A 287 -9.72 15.37 11.81
N LYS A 288 -8.90 16.37 12.13
CA LYS A 288 -8.67 17.52 11.25
C LYS A 288 -8.10 17.10 9.89
N ALA A 289 -7.03 16.31 9.85
CA ALA A 289 -6.40 15.87 8.60
C ALA A 289 -7.35 15.05 7.72
N LEU A 290 -8.13 14.16 8.32
CA LEU A 290 -9.11 13.30 7.64
C LEU A 290 -10.36 14.08 7.16
N SER A 291 -10.72 15.17 7.86
CA SER A 291 -11.88 16.01 7.56
C SER A 291 -11.65 17.08 6.50
N GLU A 292 -10.41 17.35 6.06
CA GLU A 292 -10.12 18.37 5.04
C GLU A 292 -10.78 18.02 3.69
N GLN A 293 -12.02 18.48 3.54
CA GLN A 293 -12.81 18.49 2.33
C GLN A 293 -12.49 19.73 1.48
N PRO A 294 -12.62 19.65 0.14
CA PRO A 294 -12.63 20.81 -0.74
C PRO A 294 -13.94 21.64 -0.67
N ASN A 295 -14.86 21.35 0.25
CA ASN A 295 -16.20 21.95 0.26
C ASN A 295 -16.25 23.43 0.68
N ASP A 296 -15.14 23.99 1.17
CA ASP A 296 -15.02 25.44 1.37
C ASP A 296 -14.80 26.21 0.04
N LEU A 297 -14.71 25.51 -1.10
CA LEU A 297 -14.52 26.12 -2.42
C LEU A 297 -15.82 26.60 -3.11
N CYS A 298 -16.99 26.28 -2.54
CA CYS A 298 -18.31 26.68 -3.08
C CYS A 298 -19.13 27.53 -2.12
N ARG A 299 -18.51 28.10 -1.08
CA ARG A 299 -19.16 29.07 -0.19
C ARG A 299 -18.57 30.46 -0.43
N LYS A 300 -18.81 30.97 -1.64
CA LYS A 300 -18.85 32.38 -2.02
C LYS A 300 -19.38 32.47 -3.44
#